data_AF-A0A533UKX5-F1
#
_entry.id   AF-A0A533UKX5-F1
#
_cell.length_a   1.000
_cell.length_b   1.000
_cell.length_c   1.000
_cell.angle_alpha   90.00
_cell.angle_beta   90.00
_cell.angle_gamma   90.00
#
_symmetry.space_group_name_H-M   'P 1'
#
loop_
_entity.id
_entity.type
_entity.pdbx_description
1 polymer ?
#
loop_
_entity_poly.entity_id
_entity_poly.type
_entity_poly.pdbx_seq_one_letter_code
_entity_poly.pdbx_strand_id
1 'polypeptide(L)'
;MTFQKGTLVLVDYTAKVKDTNEVFETTKEDDAKAHSIHDTNKRYQPRLISVGESWVLKGLDDALLDTNVGDKLTVEVPPEKGFGSRDPAKVRMIPLRKLGDDAEKVSVGDTIEIDERTGIIRFI
;
A
#
# COMPACT_ATOMS: atom_id res chain seq x y z
N MET A 1 12.60 22.83 13.26
CA MET A 1 11.93 23.60 12.20
C MET A 1 11.19 22.59 11.38
N THR A 2 9.87 22.68 11.36
CA THR A 2 9.01 21.78 10.59
C THR A 2 9.21 21.99 9.09
N PHE A 3 8.94 20.96 8.30
CA PHE A 3 9.12 21.04 6.86
C PHE A 3 8.09 21.99 6.23
N GLN A 4 8.51 22.78 5.24
CA GLN A 4 7.63 23.63 4.45
C GLN A 4 7.15 22.88 3.20
N LYS A 5 5.98 23.27 2.68
CA LYS A 5 5.48 22.75 1.40
C LYS A 5 6.53 22.96 0.29
N GLY A 6 6.81 21.92 -0.49
CA GLY A 6 7.83 21.88 -1.52
C GLY A 6 9.22 21.49 -1.04
N THR A 7 9.42 21.30 0.27
CA THR A 7 10.71 20.84 0.81
C THR A 7 10.99 19.42 0.33
N LEU A 8 12.20 19.19 -0.18
CA LEU A 8 12.65 17.87 -0.60
C LEU A 8 13.33 17.15 0.55
N VAL A 9 12.81 15.97 0.89
CA VAL A 9 13.32 15.13 1.97
C VAL A 9 13.58 13.71 1.47
N LEU A 10 14.60 13.08 2.05
CA LEU A 10 14.84 11.66 1.88
C LEU A 10 14.23 10.93 3.07
N VAL A 11 13.29 10.04 2.80
CA VAL A 11 12.52 9.35 3.85
C VAL A 11 12.69 7.86 3.69
N ASP A 12 13.09 7.22 4.78
CA ASP A 12 12.91 5.78 4.94
C ASP A 12 11.60 5.47 5.62
N TYR A 13 10.80 4.58 5.05
CA TYR A 13 9.53 4.17 5.62
C TYR A 13 9.24 2.70 5.34
N THR A 14 8.41 2.14 6.20
CA THR A 14 7.82 0.81 6.07
C THR A 14 6.31 0.97 6.27
N ALA A 15 5.54 0.69 5.23
CA ALA A 15 4.09 0.80 5.22
C ALA A 15 3.48 -0.59 5.48
N LYS A 16 2.56 -0.63 6.44
CA LYS A 16 1.87 -1.85 6.85
C LYS A 16 0.38 -1.63 7.00
N VAL A 17 -0.39 -2.68 6.77
CA VAL A 17 -1.83 -2.71 7.07
C VAL A 17 -1.98 -2.88 8.58
N LYS A 18 -2.69 -1.96 9.25
CA LYS A 18 -2.84 -1.96 10.72
C LYS A 18 -3.48 -3.24 11.25
N ASP A 19 -4.49 -3.75 10.55
CA ASP A 19 -5.29 -4.88 11.01
C ASP A 19 -4.56 -6.22 10.87
N THR A 20 -3.81 -6.42 9.78
CA THR A 20 -3.11 -7.69 9.49
C THR A 20 -1.63 -7.66 9.85
N ASN A 21 -1.08 -6.48 10.17
CA ASN A 21 0.37 -6.20 10.25
C ASN A 21 1.16 -6.58 8.99
N GLU A 22 0.48 -6.76 7.86
CA GLU A 22 1.10 -7.08 6.58
C GLU A 22 1.87 -5.86 6.07
N VAL A 23 3.18 -6.02 5.87
CA VAL A 23 4.02 -5.01 5.23
C VAL A 23 3.89 -5.18 3.73
N PHE A 24 3.39 -4.14 3.05
CA PHE A 24 3.18 -4.17 1.61
C PHE A 24 4.20 -3.29 0.86
N GLU A 25 4.87 -2.36 1.55
CA GLU A 25 5.88 -1.50 0.95
C GLU A 25 6.93 -1.09 1.98
N THR A 26 8.20 -1.09 1.59
CA THR A 26 9.29 -0.52 2.39
C THR A 26 10.41 0.00 1.50
N THR A 27 11.14 0.99 2.00
CA THR A 27 12.40 1.49 1.42
C THR A 27 13.62 0.78 1.99
N LYS A 28 13.46 0.00 3.07
CA LYS A 28 14.55 -0.70 3.75
C LYS A 28 14.66 -2.14 3.29
N GLU A 29 15.85 -2.54 2.86
CA GLU A 29 16.07 -3.88 2.32
C GLU A 29 15.88 -4.98 3.38
N ASP A 30 16.35 -4.74 4.60
CA ASP A 30 16.24 -5.72 5.70
C ASP A 30 14.78 -6.01 6.05
N ASP A 31 13.94 -4.97 6.11
CA ASP A 31 12.50 -5.12 6.32
C ASP A 31 11.85 -5.87 5.15
N ALA A 32 12.26 -5.58 3.91
CA ALA A 32 11.72 -6.25 2.73
C ALA A 32 12.02 -7.76 2.73
N LYS A 33 13.24 -8.14 3.13
CA LYS A 33 13.66 -9.54 3.28
C LYS A 33 12.91 -10.23 4.42
N ALA A 34 12.76 -9.57 5.56
CA ALA A 34 12.06 -10.11 6.72
C ALA A 34 10.57 -10.37 6.44
N HIS A 35 9.95 -9.57 5.58
CA HIS A 35 8.54 -9.67 5.21
C HIS A 35 8.29 -10.37 3.88
N SER A 36 9.30 -11.01 3.28
CA SER A 36 9.19 -11.74 2.00
C SER A 36 8.65 -10.90 0.82
N ILE A 37 8.83 -9.58 0.88
CA ILE A 37 8.48 -8.63 -0.20
C ILE A 37 9.73 -8.07 -0.90
N HIS A 38 10.88 -8.71 -0.69
CA HIS A 38 12.14 -8.32 -1.33
C HIS A 38 12.04 -8.54 -2.83
N ASP A 39 12.59 -7.57 -3.58
CA ASP A 39 12.64 -7.59 -5.04
C ASP A 39 14.08 -7.30 -5.41
N THR A 40 14.71 -8.26 -6.08
CA THR A 40 16.13 -8.20 -6.47
C THR A 40 16.39 -7.14 -7.54
N ASN A 41 15.37 -6.70 -8.28
CA ASN A 41 15.49 -5.62 -9.26
C ASN A 41 15.30 -4.24 -8.63
N LYS A 42 14.80 -4.17 -7.39
CA LYS A 42 14.54 -2.91 -6.68
C LYS A 42 15.77 -2.49 -5.89
N ARG A 43 16.19 -1.24 -6.09
CA ARG A 43 17.21 -0.61 -5.25
C ARG A 43 16.57 0.00 -4.01
N TYR A 44 16.82 -0.61 -2.86
CA TYR A 44 16.37 -0.13 -1.55
C TYR A 44 17.24 1.04 -1.09
N GLN A 45 16.63 2.21 -0.98
CA GLN A 45 17.26 3.46 -0.54
C GLN A 45 16.18 4.44 -0.09
N PRO A 46 16.52 5.47 0.72
CA PRO A 46 15.59 6.51 1.10
C PRO A 46 14.89 7.11 -0.11
N ARG A 47 13.56 7.23 -0.04
CA ARG A 47 12.75 7.78 -1.12
C ARG A 47 12.77 9.29 -1.07
N LEU A 48 13.04 9.93 -2.21
CA LEU A 48 12.89 11.38 -2.35
C LEU A 48 11.42 11.75 -2.41
N ILE A 49 10.98 12.61 -1.50
CA ILE A 49 9.59 13.07 -1.38
C ILE A 49 9.60 14.60 -1.32
N SER A 50 8.68 15.22 -2.04
CA SER A 50 8.37 16.64 -1.87
C SER A 50 7.19 16.79 -0.91
N VAL A 51 7.44 17.40 0.24
CA VAL A 51 6.46 17.53 1.32
C VAL A 51 5.32 18.45 0.89
N GLY A 52 4.07 18.01 1.03
CA GLY A 52 2.87 18.77 0.70
C GLY A 52 2.52 18.81 -0.79
N GLU A 53 3.18 18.00 -1.62
CA GLU A 53 2.96 17.87 -3.07
C GLU A 53 2.29 16.54 -3.45
N SER A 54 1.80 15.76 -2.49
CA SER A 54 1.05 14.51 -2.73
C SER A 54 1.82 13.44 -3.51
N TRP A 55 3.15 13.38 -3.34
CA TRP A 55 4.01 12.32 -3.90
C TRP A 55 3.81 10.96 -3.23
N VAL A 56 3.22 10.97 -2.03
CA VAL A 56 2.89 9.81 -1.22
C VAL A 56 1.44 9.91 -0.75
N LEU A 57 0.95 8.88 -0.07
CA LEU A 57 -0.39 8.89 0.54
C LEU A 57 -0.57 10.16 1.38
N LYS A 58 -1.74 10.79 1.24
CA LYS A 58 -2.05 12.06 1.90
C LYS A 58 -1.81 12.02 3.41
N GLY A 59 -2.12 10.89 4.06
CA GLY A 59 -1.87 10.75 5.49
C GLY A 59 -0.39 10.82 5.86
N LEU A 60 0.50 10.28 5.03
CA LEU A 60 1.94 10.39 5.22
C LEU A 60 2.43 11.80 4.86
N ASP A 61 1.93 12.39 3.78
CA ASP A 61 2.32 13.73 3.33
C ASP A 61 1.94 14.82 4.36
N ASP A 62 0.72 14.75 4.90
CA ASP A 62 0.25 15.61 6.00
C ASP A 62 1.14 15.45 7.23
N ALA A 63 1.48 14.21 7.60
CA ALA A 63 2.31 13.94 8.77
C ALA A 63 3.74 14.45 8.61
N LEU A 64 4.29 14.42 7.39
CA LEU A 64 5.63 14.96 7.13
C LEU A 64 5.69 16.47 7.39
N LEU A 65 4.63 17.24 7.14
CA LEU A 65 4.61 18.68 7.42
C LEU A 65 4.86 19.02 8.90
N ASP A 66 4.43 18.16 9.81
CA ASP A 66 4.54 18.37 11.26
C ASP A 66 5.81 17.74 11.87
N THR A 67 6.72 17.20 11.04
CA THR A 67 7.95 16.53 11.49
C THR A 67 9.21 17.35 11.25
N ASN A 68 10.32 16.94 11.90
CA ASN A 68 11.65 17.48 11.67
C ASN A 68 12.59 16.38 11.15
N VAL A 69 13.73 16.81 10.61
CA VAL A 69 14.81 15.91 10.17
C VAL A 69 15.30 15.04 11.33
N GLY A 70 15.36 13.73 11.12
CA GLY A 70 15.85 12.76 12.10
C GLY A 70 14.77 12.17 13.01
N ASP A 71 13.56 12.71 12.99
CA ASP A 71 12.45 12.19 13.76
C ASP A 71 12.01 10.81 13.23
N LYS A 72 11.68 9.89 14.14
CA LYS A 72 11.03 8.63 13.83
C LYS A 72 9.57 8.74 14.20
N LEU A 73 8.69 8.70 13.21
CA LEU A 73 7.25 8.82 13.41
C LEU A 73 6.54 7.53 12.98
N THR A 74 5.51 7.15 13.72
CA THR A 74 4.50 6.17 13.29
C THR A 74 3.22 6.94 13.01
N VAL A 75 2.74 6.85 11.77
CA VAL A 75 1.53 7.55 11.32
C VAL A 75 0.44 6.54 11.06
N GLU A 76 -0.71 6.72 11.70
CA GLU A 76 -1.91 5.98 11.34
C GLU A 76 -2.65 6.72 10.23
N VAL A 77 -2.74 6.09 9.07
CA VAL A 77 -3.41 6.67 7.89
C VAL A 77 -4.82 6.10 7.80
N PRO A 78 -5.87 6.90 8.03
CA PRO A 78 -7.24 6.43 7.83
C PRO A 78 -7.52 6.19 6.34
N PRO A 79 -8.49 5.35 5.97
CA PRO A 79 -8.78 5.01 4.57
C PRO A 79 -8.93 6.24 3.68
N GLU A 80 -9.60 7.28 4.16
CA GLU A 80 -9.89 8.52 3.42
C GLU A 80 -8.61 9.31 3.04
N LYS A 81 -7.53 9.13 3.81
CA LYS A 81 -6.21 9.73 3.53
C LYS A 81 -5.20 8.75 2.94
N GLY A 82 -5.59 7.49 2.76
CA GLY A 82 -4.80 6.42 2.16
C GLY A 82 -5.33 6.05 0.78
N PHE A 83 -5.81 4.82 0.64
CA PHE A 83 -6.32 4.26 -0.63
C PHE A 83 -7.82 4.48 -0.86
N GLY A 84 -8.49 5.20 0.04
CA GLY A 84 -9.94 5.39 0.05
C GLY A 84 -10.68 4.29 0.81
N SER A 85 -11.93 4.59 1.19
CA SER A 85 -12.82 3.61 1.81
C SER A 85 -13.22 2.55 0.77
N ARG A 86 -13.46 1.32 1.24
CA ARG A 86 -13.85 0.20 0.37
C ARG A 86 -15.19 0.50 -0.31
N ASP A 87 -15.17 0.61 -1.63
CA ASP A 87 -16.36 0.86 -2.45
C ASP A 87 -17.20 -0.42 -2.60
N PRO A 88 -18.43 -0.47 -2.06
CA PRO A 88 -19.31 -1.63 -2.19
C PRO A 88 -19.66 -1.96 -3.65
N ALA A 89 -19.67 -0.98 -4.56
CA ALA A 89 -19.99 -1.19 -5.97
C ALA A 89 -18.87 -1.95 -6.74
N LYS A 90 -17.67 -2.02 -6.16
CA LYS A 90 -16.55 -2.84 -6.65
C LYS A 90 -16.60 -4.28 -6.11
N VAL A 91 -17.48 -4.59 -5.16
CA VAL A 91 -17.74 -5.95 -4.69
C VAL A 91 -18.88 -6.53 -5.51
N ARG A 92 -18.61 -7.61 -6.24
CA ARG A 92 -19.59 -8.21 -7.16
C ARG A 92 -19.65 -9.71 -6.96
N MET A 93 -20.86 -10.24 -6.97
CA MET A 93 -21.08 -11.68 -7.15
C MET A 93 -21.07 -11.99 -8.63
N ILE A 94 -20.32 -13.03 -8.98
CA ILE A 94 -20.23 -13.57 -10.32
C ILE A 94 -20.67 -15.04 -10.28
N PRO A 95 -21.36 -15.55 -11.30
CA PRO A 95 -21.59 -16.98 -11.40
C PRO A 95 -20.25 -17.72 -11.52
N LEU A 96 -20.07 -18.82 -10.78
CA LEU A 96 -18.85 -19.64 -10.83
C LEU A 96 -18.48 -20.06 -12.25
N ARG A 97 -19.49 -20.27 -13.12
CA ARG A 97 -19.30 -20.59 -14.55
C ARG A 97 -18.51 -19.53 -15.33
N LYS A 98 -18.45 -18.27 -14.87
CA LYS A 98 -17.62 -17.23 -15.48
C LYS A 98 -16.12 -17.49 -15.33
N LEU A 99 -15.71 -18.32 -14.38
CA LEU A 99 -14.32 -18.73 -14.20
C LEU A 99 -13.92 -19.90 -15.12
N GLY A 100 -14.86 -20.46 -15.90
CA GLY A 100 -14.57 -21.55 -16.83
C GLY A 100 -13.92 -22.76 -16.15
N ASP A 101 -12.90 -23.31 -16.78
CA ASP A 101 -12.16 -24.48 -16.31
C ASP A 101 -11.30 -24.22 -15.05
N ASP A 102 -11.13 -22.94 -14.67
CA ASP A 102 -10.39 -22.56 -13.46
C ASP A 102 -11.28 -22.48 -12.22
N ALA A 103 -12.60 -22.66 -12.36
CA ALA A 103 -13.55 -22.67 -11.26
C ALA A 103 -13.19 -23.65 -10.13
N GLU A 104 -12.63 -24.81 -10.44
CA GLU A 104 -12.23 -25.82 -9.45
C GLU A 104 -10.86 -25.55 -8.82
N LYS A 105 -10.07 -24.64 -9.41
CA LYS A 105 -8.70 -24.33 -8.98
C LYS A 105 -8.63 -23.11 -8.06
N VAL A 106 -9.68 -22.29 -8.04
CA VAL A 106 -9.71 -21.06 -7.25
C VAL A 106 -10.19 -21.29 -5.83
N SER A 107 -9.63 -20.54 -4.89
CA SER A 107 -9.94 -20.54 -3.47
C SER A 107 -10.12 -19.11 -2.94
N VAL A 108 -10.71 -18.98 -1.75
CA VAL A 108 -10.80 -17.69 -1.06
C VAL A 108 -9.39 -17.14 -0.80
N GLY A 109 -9.16 -15.90 -1.20
CA GLY A 109 -7.85 -15.24 -1.15
C GLY A 109 -7.16 -15.13 -2.51
N ASP A 110 -7.56 -15.94 -3.49
CA ASP A 110 -6.94 -15.91 -4.81
C ASP A 110 -7.27 -14.61 -5.56
N THR A 111 -6.27 -14.15 -6.32
CA THR A 111 -6.41 -13.03 -7.24
C THR A 111 -6.80 -13.57 -8.61
N ILE A 112 -7.90 -13.07 -9.16
CA ILE A 112 -8.45 -13.46 -10.46
C ILE A 112 -8.67 -12.24 -11.35
N GLU A 113 -8.69 -12.46 -12.66
CA GLU A 113 -9.02 -11.43 -13.63
C GLU A 113 -10.33 -11.78 -14.33
N ILE A 114 -11.29 -10.85 -14.31
CA ILE A 114 -12.59 -11.01 -14.97
C ILE A 114 -12.98 -9.69 -15.62
N ASP A 115 -13.42 -9.75 -16.88
CA ASP A 115 -13.83 -8.58 -17.65
C ASP A 115 -12.72 -7.49 -17.62
N GLU A 116 -11.45 -7.91 -17.79
CA GLU A 116 -10.23 -7.08 -17.72
C GLU A 116 -10.00 -6.37 -16.38
N ARG A 117 -10.61 -6.88 -15.30
CA ARG A 117 -10.47 -6.35 -13.95
C ARG A 117 -9.93 -7.40 -13.01
N THR A 118 -8.86 -7.04 -12.32
CA THR A 118 -8.30 -7.85 -11.24
C THR A 118 -9.13 -7.69 -9.97
N GLY A 119 -9.44 -8.82 -9.32
CA GLY A 119 -10.16 -8.87 -8.06
C GLY A 119 -9.67 -10.02 -7.17
N ILE A 120 -10.01 -9.95 -5.89
CA ILE A 120 -9.68 -10.99 -4.90
C ILE A 120 -10.95 -11.72 -4.51
N ILE A 121 -10.92 -13.05 -4.53
CA ILE A 121 -12.04 -13.88 -4.07
C ILE A 121 -12.17 -13.74 -2.55
N ARG A 122 -13.33 -13.24 -2.09
CA ARG A 122 -13.62 -13.06 -0.66
C ARG A 122 -14.54 -14.13 -0.09
N PHE A 123 -15.35 -14.77 -0.93
CA PHE A 123 -16.24 -15.86 -0.59
C PHE A 123 -16.56 -16.66 -1.85
N ILE A 124 -16.84 -17.96 -1.70
CA ILE A 124 -17.34 -18.88 -2.73
C ILE A 124 -18.57 -19.57 -2.14
#